data_AF-A0A4V1SQE6-F1
#
_entry.id   AF-A0A4V1SQE6-F1
#
_cell.length_a   1.000
_cell.length_b   1.000
_cell.length_c   1.000
_cell.angle_alpha   90.00
_cell.angle_beta   90.00
_cell.angle_gamma   90.00
#
_symmetry.space_group_name_H-M   'P 1'
#
loop_
_entity.id
_entity.type
_entity.pdbx_description
1 polymer ?
#
loop_
_entity_poly.entity_id
_entity_poly.type
_entity_poly.pdbx_seq_one_letter_code
_entity_poly.pdbx_strand_id
1 'polypeptide(L)' 'SFASYINAGVDKVEAFADYLRRQGITTNLRRSRGKDIDAACGQLAIKEKEKTVLTE' A
#
# COMPACT_ATOMS: atom_id res chain seq x y z
N SER A 1 5.57 18.14 0.26
CA SER A 1 5.60 17.49 -1.06
C SER A 1 5.13 16.06 -0.87
N PHE A 2 3.94 15.70 -1.35
CA PHE A 2 3.49 14.30 -1.31
C PHE A 2 4.21 13.56 -2.42
N ALA A 3 4.97 12.54 -2.06
CA ALA A 3 5.72 11.77 -3.05
C ALA A 3 4.76 10.90 -3.88
N SER A 4 4.86 11.01 -5.20
CA SER A 4 4.00 10.32 -6.17
C SER A 4 4.51 8.91 -6.46
N TYR A 5 4.32 7.98 -5.51
CA TYR A 5 4.70 6.58 -5.67
C TYR A 5 3.55 5.74 -6.25
N ILE A 6 3.92 4.75 -7.07
CA ILE A 6 3.02 3.72 -7.58
C ILE A 6 3.48 2.34 -7.10
N ASN A 7 2.54 1.41 -6.93
CA ASN A 7 2.89 0.03 -6.58
C ASN A 7 3.66 -0.64 -7.73
N ALA A 8 4.64 -1.46 -7.38
CA ALA A 8 5.33 -2.31 -8.34
C ALA A 8 4.37 -3.37 -8.92
N GLY A 9 4.63 -3.76 -10.17
CA GLY A 9 3.95 -4.88 -10.82
C GLY A 9 4.25 -6.21 -10.12
N VAL A 10 3.33 -7.16 -10.24
CA VAL A 10 3.45 -8.48 -9.61
C VAL A 10 4.71 -9.20 -10.08
N ASP A 11 4.98 -9.14 -11.39
CA ASP A 11 6.18 -9.66 -12.06
C ASP A 11 7.47 -9.15 -11.41
N LYS A 12 7.56 -7.85 -11.15
CA LYS A 12 8.75 -7.22 -10.57
C LYS A 12 8.95 -7.63 -9.12
N VAL A 13 7.86 -7.71 -8.36
CA VAL A 13 7.91 -8.12 -6.95
C VAL A 13 8.32 -9.58 -6.83
N GLU A 14 7.81 -10.45 -7.69
CA GLU A 14 8.18 -11.87 -7.74
C GLU A 14 9.65 -12.04 -8.13
N ALA A 15 10.12 -11.37 -9.18
CA ALA A 15 11.52 -11.43 -9.60
C ALA A 15 12.49 -11.02 -8.47
N PHE A 16 12.13 -9.99 -7.70
CA PHE A 16 12.92 -9.54 -6.55
C PHE A 16 12.88 -10.54 -5.39
N ALA A 17 11.70 -11.10 -5.08
CA ALA A 17 11.57 -12.13 -4.06
C ALA A 17 12.39 -13.37 -4.40
N ASP A 18 12.40 -13.77 -5.68
CA ASP A 18 13.20 -14.91 -6.16
C ASP A 18 14.69 -14.63 -6.11
N TYR A 19 15.11 -13.40 -6.41
CA TYR A 19 16.50 -12.99 -6.24
C TYR A 19 16.95 -13.19 -4.79
N LEU A 20 16.17 -12.75 -3.81
CA LEU A 20 16.48 -12.91 -2.39
C LEU A 20 16.49 -14.39 -1.96
N ARG A 21 15.50 -15.18 -2.42
CA ARG A 21 15.45 -16.63 -2.14
C ARG A 21 16.68 -17.36 -2.67
N ARG A 22 17.17 -17.02 -3.86
CA ARG A 22 18.41 -17.59 -4.43
C ARG A 22 19.65 -17.29 -3.61
N GLN A 23 19.64 -16.22 -2.81
CA GLN A 23 20.72 -15.90 -1.87
C GLN A 23 20.54 -16.59 -0.50
N GLY A 24 19.57 -17.51 -0.37
CA GLY A 24 19.27 -18.20 0.89
C GLY A 24 18.44 -17.38 1.88
N ILE A 25 17.86 -16.25 1.46
CA ILE A 25 17.03 -15.39 2.32
C ILE A 25 15.56 -15.82 2.20
N THR A 26 15.00 -16.33 3.29
CA THR A 26 13.57 -16.68 3.37
C THR A 26 12.71 -15.45 3.14
N THR A 27 12.01 -15.42 1.99
CA THR A 27 11.24 -14.26 1.55
C THR A 27 9.79 -14.63 1.25
N ASN A 28 8.86 -13.97 1.95
CA ASN A 28 7.42 -14.16 1.81
C ASN A 28 6.74 -12.91 1.26
N LEU A 29 5.92 -13.07 0.23
CA LEU A 29 5.14 -11.98 -0.34
C LEU A 29 3.80 -11.87 0.39
N ARG A 30 3.57 -10.72 1.05
CA ARG A 30 2.27 -10.43 1.66
C ARG A 30 1.32 -9.85 0.62
N ARG A 31 0.19 -10.52 0.40
CA ARG A 31 -0.91 -9.95 -0.41
C ARG A 31 -1.63 -8.86 0.40
N SER A 32 -1.82 -7.70 -0.22
CA SER A 32 -2.60 -6.61 0.38
C SER A 32 -4.05 -7.05 0.54
N ARG A 33 -4.60 -6.85 1.74
CA ARG A 33 -6.02 -7.06 2.06
C ARG A 33 -6.62 -5.73 2.51
N GLY A 34 -7.89 -5.49 2.17
CA GLY A 34 -8.61 -4.26 2.54
C GLY A 34 -8.29 -3.03 1.70
N LYS A 35 -7.71 -3.20 0.49
CA LYS A 35 -7.41 -2.07 -0.43
C LYS A 35 -8.69 -1.44 -1.00
N ASP A 36 -9.72 -2.25 -1.15
CA ASP A 36 -11.07 -1.92 -1.59
C ASP A 36 -11.86 -1.08 -0.58
N ILE A 37 -11.50 -1.14 0.70
CA ILE A 37 -12.17 -0.44 1.81
C ILE A 37 -11.24 0.57 2.51
N ASP A 38 -10.16 1.01 1.85
CA ASP A 38 -9.17 1.95 2.39
C ASP A 38 -8.53 1.52 3.73
N ALA A 39 -8.43 0.21 3.97
CA ALA A 39 -7.91 -0.37 5.21
C ALA A 39 -6.58 -1.10 5.02
N ALA A 40 -5.96 -1.03 3.84
CA ALA A 40 -4.62 -1.59 3.65
C ALA A 40 -3.58 -0.80 4.46
N CYS A 41 -2.40 -1.38 4.64
CA CYS A 41 -1.31 -0.72 5.36
C CYS A 41 -1.01 0.66 4.75
N GLY A 42 -0.99 1.70 5.59
CA GLY A 42 -0.78 3.08 5.17
C GLY A 42 -2.02 3.84 4.68
N GLN A 43 -3.19 3.19 4.57
CA GLN A 43 -4.43 3.83 4.11
C GLN A 43 -5.35 4.30 5.25
N LEU A 44 -5.02 3.97 6.51
CA LEU A 44 -5.80 4.37 7.68
C LEU A 44 -5.72 5.90 7.88
N ALA A 45 -6.60 6.63 7.20
CA ALA A 45 -6.80 8.05 7.33
C ALA A 45 -8.08 8.32 8.14
N ILE A 46 -8.02 9.27 9.06
CA ILE A 46 -9.23 9.80 9.71
C ILE A 46 -9.96 10.63 8.65
N LYS A 47 -11.13 10.17 8.20
CA LYS A 47 -12.02 10.98 7.38
C LYS A 47 -12.61 12.06 8.29
N GLU A 48 -12.06 13.27 8.24
CA GLU A 48 -12.73 14.42 8.85
C GLU A 48 -14.06 14.60 8.12
N LYS A 49 -15.18 14.59 8.85
CA LYS A 49 -16.46 15.03 8.29
C LYS A 49 -16.24 16.48 7.89
N GLU A 50 -16.41 16.80 6.60
CA GLU A 50 -16.42 18.19 6.14
C GLU A 50 -17.29 18.98 7.10
N LYS A 51 -16.68 19.94 7.81
CA LYS A 51 -17.44 20.90 8.60
C LYS A 51 -18.30 21.62 7.58
N THR A 52 -19.59 21.26 7.52
CA THR A 52 -20.59 22.03 6.80
C THR A 52 -20.52 23.43 7.35
N VAL A 53 -19.88 24.32 6.59
CA VAL A 53 -19.81 25.73 6.93
C VAL A 53 -21.23 26.24 6.74
N LEU A 54 -21.97 26.30 7.84
CA LEU A 54 -23.19 27.09 7.92
C LEU A 54 -22.74 28.55 7.85
N THR A 55 -22.59 29.07 6.64
CA THR A 55 -22.64 30.52 6.42
C THR A 55 -24.12 30.90 6.37
N GLU A 56 -24.55 31.63 7.40
CA GLU A 56 -25.74 32.48 7.38
C GLU A 56 -25.67 33.52 6.25
#